data_AF-A0A565BUX1-F1
#
_entry.id   AF-A0A565BUX1-F1
#
_cell.length_a   1.000
_cell.length_b   1.000
_cell.length_c   1.000
_cell.angle_alpha   90.00
_cell.angle_beta   90.00
_cell.angle_gamma   90.00
#
_symmetry.space_group_name_H-M   'P 1'
#
loop_
_entity.id
_entity.type
_entity.pdbx_description
1 polymer ?
#
loop_
_entity_poly.entity_id
_entity_poly.type
_entity_poly.pdbx_seq_one_letter_code
_entity_poly.pdbx_strand_id
1 'polypeptide(L)'
;MADLKVISSSIVQPTNIDQSGRAKIHLTPSDLSLLYLDYPQRGLLFPNPDPKTHFISRLKTSLSTALEIYFPLAGRLVKVNNHEDNTVSFYIECKDGLGAKFVHARAESVSVSDLLQPNGSVPEFFRCFFPVNDVKSINGLSDPLLAIQVTEMKDRVFISFVYNHMVADGVSIWNFFHTWSKICSNGSCSDHKPLVLKGWFLDGIDYPIHIPVSETERSPPPIREISSVPFTKERVFHFTKKHISALKAKANYEISSSDQNISTFQAVLGHLWRSIAKHSRLDREEEIQCRVTADFRQRLNPRLEEGCFGNVVHLGIATATVGDLLDRGVGWAALQISKNPKIWLWK
;
A
#
# COMPACT_ATOMS: atom_id res chain seq x y z
N MET A 1 18.14 3.46 -23.57
CA MET A 1 18.14 3.58 -22.10
C MET A 1 17.39 4.85 -21.76
N ALA A 2 16.37 4.78 -20.91
CA ALA A 2 15.59 5.96 -20.54
C ALA A 2 16.49 6.96 -19.81
N ASP A 3 16.47 8.22 -20.27
CA ASP A 3 17.30 9.32 -19.79
C ASP A 3 16.83 9.87 -18.43
N LEU A 4 16.68 8.98 -17.43
CA LEU A 4 16.29 9.39 -16.08
C LEU A 4 17.54 9.86 -15.33
N LYS A 5 17.56 11.16 -15.03
CA LYS A 5 18.64 11.82 -14.29
C LYS A 5 18.14 12.29 -12.93
N VAL A 6 18.76 11.82 -11.86
CA VAL A 6 18.54 12.36 -10.51
C VAL A 6 19.18 13.73 -10.42
N ILE A 7 18.38 14.75 -10.10
CA ILE A 7 18.82 16.15 -9.94
C ILE A 7 19.24 16.41 -8.49
N SER A 8 18.44 15.92 -7.53
CA SER A 8 18.79 16.00 -6.11
C SER A 8 18.17 14.87 -5.30
N SER A 9 18.82 14.52 -4.19
CA SER A 9 18.30 13.62 -3.16
C SER A 9 18.55 14.26 -1.81
N SER A 10 17.51 14.34 -0.98
CA SER A 10 17.56 14.97 0.34
C SER A 10 16.68 14.24 1.35
N ILE A 11 16.97 14.38 2.63
CA ILE A 11 16.05 13.97 3.70
C ILE A 11 15.20 15.17 4.09
N VAL A 12 13.88 15.01 4.06
CA VAL A 12 12.92 16.02 4.53
C VAL A 12 12.51 15.65 5.94
N GLN A 13 12.87 16.51 6.89
CA GLN A 13 12.57 16.35 8.31
C GLN A 13 11.28 17.10 8.67
N PRO A 14 10.56 16.70 9.73
CA PRO A 14 9.44 17.46 10.29
C PRO A 14 9.85 18.90 10.66
N THR A 15 8.93 19.88 10.54
CA THR A 15 9.24 21.29 10.84
C THR A 15 9.48 21.53 12.33
N ASN A 16 8.62 20.97 13.19
CA ASN A 16 8.78 21.05 14.64
C ASN A 16 9.16 19.68 15.21
N ILE A 17 10.24 19.68 15.99
CA ILE A 17 10.92 18.49 16.48
C ILE A 17 10.59 18.24 17.97
N ASP A 18 10.14 19.28 18.67
CA ASP A 18 10.14 19.31 20.13
C ASP A 18 8.78 18.87 20.72
N GLN A 19 8.40 17.61 20.49
CA GLN A 19 7.23 17.01 21.12
C GLN A 19 7.61 15.80 21.97
N SER A 20 7.79 16.06 23.27
CA SER A 20 7.92 15.05 24.32
C SER A 20 6.78 14.02 24.22
N GLY A 21 7.13 12.74 24.03
CA GLY A 21 6.17 11.63 23.95
C GLY A 21 6.07 10.91 22.59
N ARG A 22 6.71 11.42 21.53
CA ARG A 22 6.66 10.80 20.18
C ARG A 22 7.68 9.68 19.94
N ALA A 23 8.56 9.39 20.89
CA ALA A 23 9.83 8.71 20.59
C ALA A 23 9.73 7.27 20.09
N LYS A 24 8.76 6.47 20.56
CA LYS A 24 8.71 5.03 20.31
C LYS A 24 7.29 4.52 20.07
N ILE A 25 7.08 3.89 18.91
CA ILE A 25 5.81 3.27 18.53
C ILE A 25 6.01 1.76 18.45
N HIS A 26 5.38 1.02 19.37
CA HIS A 26 5.34 -0.42 19.31
C HIS A 26 4.43 -0.91 18.18
N LEU A 27 4.86 -2.00 17.52
CA LEU A 27 4.17 -2.61 16.40
C LEU A 27 3.21 -3.69 16.89
N THR A 28 2.01 -3.74 16.31
CA THR A 28 0.99 -4.74 16.66
C THR A 28 1.26 -6.06 15.93
N PRO A 29 0.60 -7.18 16.30
CA PRO A 29 0.74 -8.44 15.57
C PRO A 29 0.42 -8.28 14.07
N SER A 30 -0.57 -7.45 13.73
CA SER A 30 -0.91 -7.13 12.35
C SER A 30 0.22 -6.42 11.61
N ASP A 31 0.95 -5.50 12.25
CA ASP A 31 2.10 -4.84 11.61
C ASP A 31 3.24 -5.84 11.40
N LEU A 32 3.55 -6.66 12.41
CA LEU A 32 4.63 -7.65 12.35
C LEU A 32 4.36 -8.75 11.32
N SER A 33 3.10 -9.05 11.01
CA SER A 33 2.74 -9.96 9.90
C SER A 33 3.19 -9.45 8.51
N LEU A 34 3.53 -8.16 8.40
CA LEU A 34 3.98 -7.52 7.17
C LEU A 34 5.51 -7.40 7.06
N LEU A 35 6.27 -7.96 8.01
CA LEU A 35 7.73 -7.83 8.12
C LEU A 35 8.49 -8.16 6.82
N TYR A 36 8.02 -9.15 6.07
CA TYR A 36 8.65 -9.60 4.83
C TYR A 36 7.94 -9.13 3.56
N LEU A 37 6.91 -8.30 3.70
CA LEU A 37 6.21 -7.72 2.56
C LEU A 37 7.01 -6.53 2.02
N ASP A 38 7.04 -6.40 0.69
CA ASP A 38 7.68 -5.28 0.02
C ASP A 38 7.00 -3.95 0.35
N TYR A 39 7.78 -2.88 0.34
CA TYR A 39 7.30 -1.51 0.42
C TYR A 39 6.30 -1.28 -0.73
N PRO A 40 5.04 -0.93 -0.44
CA PRO A 40 4.08 -0.69 -1.50
C PRO A 40 4.50 0.50 -2.35
N GLN A 41 4.58 0.30 -3.66
CA GLN A 41 4.88 1.34 -4.62
C GLN A 41 3.59 1.94 -5.18
N ARG A 42 3.51 3.27 -5.24
CA ARG A 42 2.37 3.99 -5.82
C ARG A 42 2.88 5.22 -6.56
N GLY A 43 2.14 5.61 -7.60
CA GLY A 43 2.51 6.72 -8.47
C GLY A 43 1.29 7.52 -8.90
N LEU A 44 1.47 8.83 -9.01
CA LEU A 44 0.46 9.80 -9.42
C LEU A 44 1.02 10.63 -10.57
N LEU A 45 0.22 10.79 -11.63
CA LEU A 45 0.55 11.61 -12.80
C LEU A 45 -0.17 12.96 -12.71
N PHE A 46 0.59 14.03 -12.89
CA PHE A 46 0.10 15.40 -12.84
C PHE A 46 0.46 16.15 -14.13
N PRO A 47 -0.36 17.13 -14.54
CA PRO A 47 0.04 18.12 -15.55
C PRO A 47 1.35 18.81 -15.17
N ASN A 48 2.07 19.31 -16.17
CA ASN A 48 3.23 20.16 -15.92
C ASN A 48 2.80 21.42 -15.15
N PRO A 49 3.40 21.70 -13.98
CA PRO A 49 3.09 22.90 -13.22
C PRO A 49 3.63 24.14 -13.95
N ASP A 50 3.11 25.32 -13.60
CA ASP A 50 3.70 26.58 -14.06
C ASP A 50 5.16 26.66 -13.55
N PRO A 51 6.16 26.84 -14.42
CA PRO A 51 7.57 26.94 -14.03
C PRO A 51 7.87 27.95 -12.91
N LYS A 52 7.06 29.00 -12.77
CA LYS A 52 7.21 30.04 -11.74
C LYS A 52 6.82 29.59 -10.33
N THR A 53 6.14 28.44 -10.20
CA THR A 53 5.62 27.98 -8.90
C THR A 53 6.70 27.42 -7.98
N HIS A 54 7.93 27.20 -8.48
CA HIS A 54 9.02 26.53 -7.74
C HIS A 54 8.53 25.28 -6.99
N PHE A 55 7.69 24.47 -7.67
CA PHE A 55 6.87 23.44 -7.04
C PHE A 55 7.67 22.40 -6.25
N ILE A 56 8.92 22.11 -6.63
CA ILE A 56 9.80 21.19 -5.87
C ILE A 56 10.05 21.73 -4.45
N SER A 57 10.35 23.02 -4.31
CA SER A 57 10.55 23.64 -2.99
C SER A 57 9.26 23.59 -2.18
N ARG A 58 8.13 23.93 -2.81
CA ARG A 58 6.80 23.90 -2.19
C ARG A 58 6.42 22.50 -1.71
N LEU A 59 6.71 21.46 -2.50
CA LEU A 59 6.52 20.06 -2.13
C LEU A 59 7.38 19.69 -0.92
N LYS A 60 8.66 20.07 -0.89
CA LYS A 60 9.55 19.79 0.25
C LYS A 60 9.08 20.49 1.54
N THR A 61 8.75 21.77 1.48
CA THR A 61 8.27 22.55 2.64
C THR A 61 6.96 21.99 3.18
N SER A 62 5.98 21.75 2.29
CA SER A 62 4.70 21.17 2.71
C SER A 62 4.82 19.73 3.23
N LEU A 63 5.76 18.95 2.69
CA LEU A 63 6.06 17.61 3.19
C LEU A 63 6.64 17.67 4.61
N SER A 64 7.55 18.60 4.88
CA SER A 64 8.11 18.84 6.22
C SER A 64 6.99 19.09 7.24
N THR A 65 6.04 19.96 6.91
CA THR A 65 4.87 20.21 7.78
C THR A 65 3.95 18.99 7.89
N ALA A 66 3.69 18.28 6.78
CA ALA A 66 2.86 17.07 6.81
C ALA A 66 3.46 15.97 7.70
N LEU A 67 4.79 15.82 7.69
CA LEU A 67 5.52 14.87 8.53
C LEU A 67 5.51 15.25 10.02
N GLU A 68 5.20 16.51 10.37
CA GLU A 68 4.98 16.87 11.76
C GLU A 68 3.68 16.26 12.31
N ILE A 69 2.64 16.17 11.48
CA ILE A 69 1.39 15.48 11.84
C ILE A 69 1.59 13.97 11.72
N TYR A 70 2.14 13.51 10.59
CA TYR A 70 2.35 12.10 10.29
C TYR A 70 3.78 11.65 10.63
N PHE A 71 4.21 11.98 11.85
CA PHE A 71 5.56 11.71 12.35
C PHE A 71 6.03 10.25 12.26
N PRO A 72 5.18 9.19 12.31
CA PRO A 72 5.65 7.82 12.12
C PRO A 72 6.30 7.58 10.75
N LEU A 73 5.90 8.33 9.72
CA LEU A 73 6.48 8.23 8.36
C LEU A 73 7.89 8.82 8.28
N ALA A 74 8.26 9.72 9.19
CA ALA A 74 9.60 10.27 9.30
C ALA A 74 10.55 9.37 10.11
N GLY A 75 10.02 8.44 10.90
CA GLY A 75 10.77 7.59 11.81
C GLY A 75 11.67 6.54 11.14
N ARG A 76 12.22 5.63 11.94
CA ARG A 76 13.01 4.48 11.50
C ARG A 76 12.55 3.20 12.17
N LEU A 77 12.62 2.08 11.45
CA LEU A 77 12.41 0.78 12.08
C LEU A 77 13.63 0.47 12.94
N VAL A 78 13.42 -0.01 14.15
CA VAL A 78 14.47 -0.47 15.04
C VAL A 78 14.23 -1.93 15.39
N LYS A 79 15.30 -2.72 15.38
CA LYS A 79 15.35 -4.10 15.86
C LYS A 79 16.13 -4.13 17.18
N VAL A 80 15.55 -4.75 18.20
CA VAL A 80 16.21 -5.03 19.47
C VAL A 80 16.40 -6.53 19.58
N ASN A 81 17.62 -6.97 19.89
CA ASN A 81 17.89 -8.37 20.22
C ASN A 81 17.74 -8.54 21.73
N ASN A 82 16.80 -9.37 22.15
CA ASN A 82 16.55 -9.69 23.55
C ASN A 82 17.32 -10.98 23.88
N HIS A 83 18.54 -10.83 24.37
CA HIS A 83 19.44 -11.97 24.61
C HIS A 83 18.99 -12.87 25.76
N GLU A 84 18.18 -12.34 26.69
CA GLU A 84 17.72 -13.05 27.89
C GLU A 84 16.75 -14.20 27.57
N ASP A 85 15.93 -14.05 26.53
CA ASP A 85 14.91 -15.02 26.13
C ASP A 85 15.05 -15.51 24.68
N ASN A 86 16.16 -15.16 24.02
CA ASN A 86 16.47 -15.52 22.63
C ASN A 86 15.40 -15.06 21.63
N THR A 87 14.93 -13.82 21.80
CA THR A 87 13.94 -13.19 20.92
C THR A 87 14.44 -11.90 20.31
N VAL A 88 13.69 -11.37 19.35
CA VAL A 88 13.86 -10.05 18.78
C VAL A 88 12.55 -9.29 18.86
N SER A 89 12.65 -7.97 19.01
CA SER A 89 11.49 -7.09 18.96
C SER A 89 11.71 -5.92 18.01
N PHE A 90 10.61 -5.38 17.50
CA PHE A 90 10.64 -4.27 16.55
C PHE A 90 9.78 -3.12 17.04
N TYR A 91 10.21 -1.90 16.75
CA TYR A 91 9.44 -0.68 17.00
C TYR A 91 9.82 0.41 15.99
N ILE A 92 8.97 1.43 15.84
CA ILE A 92 9.29 2.62 15.06
C ILE A 92 9.81 3.69 16.02
N GLU A 93 11.03 4.14 15.76
CA GLU A 93 11.66 5.25 16.46
C GLU A 93 11.37 6.57 15.73
N CYS A 94 10.74 7.53 16.42
CA CYS A 94 10.48 8.85 15.88
C CYS A 94 11.28 9.89 16.67
N LYS A 95 12.60 9.87 16.48
CA LYS A 95 13.54 10.84 17.03
C LYS A 95 13.83 11.99 16.08
N ASP A 96 14.36 13.04 16.68
CA ASP A 96 14.90 14.24 16.06
C ASP A 96 15.93 13.92 14.98
N GLY A 97 15.91 14.69 13.89
CA GLY A 97 16.84 14.52 12.77
C GLY A 97 16.49 13.38 11.80
N LEU A 98 15.49 12.55 12.11
CA LEU A 98 14.94 11.57 11.16
C LEU A 98 13.97 12.24 10.18
N GLY A 99 13.78 11.62 9.02
CA GLY A 99 12.94 12.18 7.97
C GLY A 99 12.68 11.24 6.81
N ALA A 100 11.83 11.67 5.89
CA ALA A 100 11.51 10.96 4.65
C ALA A 100 12.53 11.28 3.56
N LYS A 101 12.84 10.30 2.70
CA LYS A 101 13.68 10.55 1.52
C LYS A 101 12.88 11.26 0.44
N PHE A 102 13.45 12.30 -0.14
CA PHE A 102 12.88 13.04 -1.26
C PHE A 102 13.89 13.08 -2.41
N VAL A 103 13.50 12.51 -3.54
CA VAL A 103 14.28 12.49 -4.78
C VAL A 103 13.61 13.38 -5.80
N HIS A 104 14.37 14.27 -6.42
CA HIS A 104 13.94 15.03 -7.60
C HIS A 104 14.74 14.52 -8.79
N ALA A 105 14.04 14.08 -9.82
CA ALA A 105 14.60 13.54 -11.05
C ALA A 105 13.95 14.17 -12.27
N ARG A 106 14.58 13.98 -13.43
CA ARG A 106 14.08 14.41 -14.73
C ARG A 106 14.25 13.30 -15.76
N ALA A 107 13.27 13.14 -16.64
CA ALA A 107 13.25 12.21 -17.75
C ALA A 107 12.71 12.93 -19.00
N GLU A 108 13.54 13.80 -19.58
CA GLU A 108 13.14 14.74 -20.66
C GLU A 108 12.66 14.04 -21.93
N SER A 109 13.12 12.81 -22.17
CA SER A 109 12.75 12.02 -23.34
C SER A 109 11.51 11.13 -23.13
N VAL A 110 10.99 11.01 -21.92
CA VAL A 110 9.91 10.06 -21.58
C VAL A 110 8.59 10.79 -21.45
N SER A 111 7.55 10.28 -22.12
CA SER A 111 6.18 10.78 -22.08
C SER A 111 5.22 9.80 -21.39
N VAL A 112 3.99 10.22 -21.09
CA VAL A 112 2.97 9.30 -20.54
C VAL A 112 2.68 8.13 -21.48
N SER A 113 2.67 8.36 -22.80
CA SER A 113 2.44 7.28 -23.77
C SER A 113 3.54 6.22 -23.75
N ASP A 114 4.74 6.57 -23.31
CA ASP A 114 5.82 5.59 -23.14
C ASP A 114 5.56 4.70 -21.94
N LEU A 115 4.98 5.23 -20.86
CA LEU A 115 4.64 4.50 -19.63
C LEU A 115 3.37 3.66 -19.77
N LEU A 116 2.32 4.24 -20.36
CA LEU A 116 1.00 3.65 -20.51
C LEU A 116 0.78 3.19 -21.95
N GLN A 117 1.43 2.10 -22.31
CA GLN A 117 1.34 1.54 -23.67
C GLN A 117 -0.12 1.15 -23.98
N PRO A 118 -0.61 1.35 -25.23
CA PRO A 118 -1.99 1.02 -25.61
C PRO A 118 -2.39 -0.45 -25.35
N ASN A 119 -1.42 -1.37 -25.39
CA ASN A 119 -1.62 -2.79 -25.10
C ASN A 119 -1.57 -3.12 -23.58
N GLY A 120 -1.49 -2.10 -22.73
CA GLY A 120 -1.40 -2.21 -21.28
C GLY A 120 -0.05 -2.71 -20.76
N SER A 121 0.98 -2.92 -21.59
CA SER A 121 2.30 -3.33 -21.12
C SER A 121 2.93 -2.21 -20.29
N VAL A 122 3.46 -2.54 -19.11
CA VAL A 122 4.29 -1.62 -18.34
C VAL A 122 5.75 -1.85 -18.73
N PRO A 123 6.48 -0.83 -19.22
CA PRO A 123 7.90 -0.97 -19.55
C PRO A 123 8.77 -1.20 -18.31
N GLU A 124 9.83 -1.99 -18.44
CA GLU A 124 10.74 -2.31 -17.33
C GLU A 124 11.42 -1.06 -16.74
N PHE A 125 11.74 -0.07 -17.58
CA PHE A 125 12.35 1.18 -17.12
C PHE A 125 11.43 2.00 -16.19
N PHE A 126 10.13 1.67 -16.14
CA PHE A 126 9.20 2.33 -15.21
C PHE A 126 9.60 2.13 -13.75
N ARG A 127 10.32 1.05 -13.42
CA ARG A 127 10.90 0.83 -12.08
C ARG A 127 11.87 1.95 -11.65
N CYS A 128 12.51 2.64 -12.60
CA CYS A 128 13.38 3.78 -12.31
C CYS A 128 12.61 5.04 -11.86
N PHE A 129 11.29 5.08 -12.08
CA PHE A 129 10.43 6.18 -11.64
C PHE A 129 10.05 6.09 -10.17
N PHE A 130 10.50 5.05 -9.46
CA PHE A 130 10.31 4.85 -8.02
C PHE A 130 11.63 5.02 -7.27
N PRO A 131 11.62 5.60 -6.05
CA PRO A 131 12.84 5.93 -5.30
C PRO A 131 13.63 4.71 -4.81
N VAL A 132 12.96 3.55 -4.63
CA VAL A 132 13.55 2.25 -4.31
C VAL A 132 12.66 1.14 -4.89
N ASN A 133 13.24 -0.04 -5.15
CA ASN A 133 12.55 -1.24 -5.64
C ASN A 133 12.91 -2.44 -4.78
N ASP A 134 11.99 -3.41 -4.65
CA ASP A 134 12.22 -4.71 -3.98
C ASP A 134 12.75 -4.59 -2.53
N VAL A 135 12.34 -3.54 -1.82
CA VAL A 135 12.69 -3.32 -0.41
C VAL A 135 11.64 -3.94 0.47
N LYS A 136 12.01 -4.98 1.23
CA LYS A 136 11.15 -5.61 2.24
C LYS A 136 11.01 -4.73 3.48
N SER A 137 9.89 -4.86 4.19
CA SER A 137 9.61 -4.07 5.40
C SER A 137 10.70 -4.20 6.48
N ILE A 138 11.31 -5.38 6.65
CA ILE A 138 12.45 -5.61 7.55
C ILE A 138 13.70 -4.78 7.19
N ASN A 139 13.88 -4.37 5.93
CA ASN A 139 15.03 -3.56 5.49
C ASN A 139 14.89 -2.08 5.90
N GLY A 140 13.72 -1.67 6.44
CA GLY A 140 13.53 -0.36 7.05
C GLY A 140 14.44 -0.04 8.24
N LEU A 141 15.28 -1.01 8.66
CA LEU A 141 16.38 -0.81 9.62
C LEU A 141 17.47 0.10 9.07
N SER A 142 17.67 0.14 7.75
CA SER A 142 18.67 0.98 7.08
C SER A 142 18.02 2.02 6.17
N ASP A 143 16.82 1.74 5.66
CA ASP A 143 16.11 2.64 4.75
C ASP A 143 15.06 3.52 5.45
N PRO A 144 14.80 4.75 4.96
CA PRO A 144 13.70 5.57 5.42
C PRO A 144 12.34 4.86 5.28
N LEU A 145 11.44 5.09 6.23
CA LEU A 145 10.10 4.49 6.22
C LEU A 145 9.17 5.06 5.15
N LEU A 146 9.49 6.25 4.63
CA LEU A 146 8.85 6.89 3.48
C LEU A 146 9.93 7.43 2.54
N ALA A 147 9.80 7.11 1.26
CA ALA A 147 10.57 7.77 0.21
C ALA A 147 9.63 8.23 -0.91
N ILE A 148 9.86 9.44 -1.41
CA ILE A 148 9.11 10.08 -2.47
C ILE A 148 10.09 10.42 -3.60
N GLN A 149 9.68 10.18 -4.85
CA GLN A 149 10.38 10.66 -6.03
C GLN A 149 9.45 11.52 -6.88
N VAL A 150 9.91 12.71 -7.23
CA VAL A 150 9.24 13.61 -8.17
C VAL A 150 10.06 13.60 -9.45
N THR A 151 9.47 13.08 -10.52
CA THR A 151 10.11 12.97 -11.83
C THR A 151 9.43 13.91 -12.81
N GLU A 152 10.17 14.92 -13.28
CA GLU A 152 9.75 15.78 -14.38
C GLU A 152 9.90 15.03 -15.70
N MET A 153 8.80 14.74 -16.38
CA MET A 153 8.76 14.07 -17.68
C MET A 153 8.62 15.09 -18.81
N LYS A 154 8.69 14.61 -20.07
CA LYS A 154 8.48 15.44 -21.27
C LYS A 154 7.17 16.23 -21.22
N ASP A 155 6.09 15.60 -20.78
CA ASP A 155 4.73 16.14 -20.87
C ASP A 155 3.97 16.21 -19.53
N ARG A 156 4.52 15.62 -18.46
CA ARG A 156 3.87 15.52 -17.13
C ARG A 156 4.88 15.54 -15.99
N VAL A 157 4.37 15.60 -14.77
CA VAL A 157 5.14 15.28 -13.56
C VAL A 157 4.61 13.98 -12.97
N PHE A 158 5.50 13.04 -12.69
CA PHE A 158 5.18 11.81 -11.98
C PHE A 158 5.69 11.89 -10.55
N ILE A 159 4.78 11.81 -9.58
CA ILE A 159 5.11 11.72 -8.17
C ILE A 159 4.87 10.29 -7.73
N SER A 160 5.95 9.58 -7.42
CA SER A 160 5.90 8.25 -6.85
C SER A 160 6.32 8.26 -5.41
N PHE A 161 5.90 7.23 -4.69
CA PHE A 161 6.33 7.00 -3.34
C PHE A 161 6.30 5.52 -3.00
N VAL A 162 7.06 5.22 -1.96
CA VAL A 162 7.20 3.90 -1.35
C VAL A 162 7.21 4.11 0.16
N TYR A 163 6.65 3.17 0.90
CA TYR A 163 6.63 3.27 2.34
C TYR A 163 6.71 1.88 2.98
N ASN A 164 7.21 1.81 4.20
CA ASN A 164 7.26 0.57 4.95
C ASN A 164 5.84 0.15 5.34
N HIS A 165 5.39 -1.02 4.88
CA HIS A 165 4.00 -1.42 5.07
C HIS A 165 3.64 -1.62 6.55
N MET A 166 4.62 -1.87 7.42
CA MET A 166 4.40 -2.01 8.87
C MET A 166 3.96 -0.70 9.53
N VAL A 167 4.19 0.45 8.90
CA VAL A 167 3.87 1.77 9.47
C VAL A 167 2.43 2.16 9.20
N ALA A 168 1.88 1.81 8.04
CA ALA A 168 0.61 2.33 7.55
C ALA A 168 -0.09 1.35 6.60
N ASP A 169 -1.42 1.32 6.65
CA ASP A 169 -2.23 0.72 5.59
C ASP A 169 -2.59 1.74 4.48
N GLY A 170 -3.31 1.26 3.47
CA GLY A 170 -3.74 2.09 2.33
C GLY A 170 -4.63 3.28 2.73
N VAL A 171 -5.43 3.15 3.79
CA VAL A 171 -6.27 4.26 4.29
C VAL A 171 -5.41 5.32 4.94
N SER A 172 -4.49 4.90 5.81
CA SER A 172 -3.56 5.80 6.52
C SER A 172 -2.67 6.58 5.56
N ILE A 173 -2.11 5.91 4.54
CA ILE A 173 -1.23 6.59 3.58
C ILE A 173 -2.01 7.59 2.71
N TRP A 174 -3.25 7.29 2.32
CA TRP A 174 -4.10 8.24 1.58
C TRP A 174 -4.57 9.42 2.43
N ASN A 175 -4.84 9.22 3.71
CA ASN A 175 -5.07 10.34 4.63
C ASN A 175 -3.85 11.26 4.73
N PHE A 176 -2.64 10.70 4.78
CA PHE A 176 -1.39 11.47 4.71
C PHE A 176 -1.28 12.28 3.41
N PHE A 177 -1.47 11.64 2.25
CA PHE A 177 -1.39 12.34 0.95
C PHE A 177 -2.46 13.43 0.79
N HIS A 178 -3.67 13.20 1.29
CA HIS A 178 -4.73 14.21 1.30
C HIS A 178 -4.35 15.42 2.14
N THR A 179 -3.81 15.18 3.34
CA THR A 179 -3.32 16.24 4.23
C THR A 179 -2.14 16.99 3.62
N TRP A 180 -1.15 16.26 3.11
CA TRP A 180 0.00 16.86 2.44
C TRP A 180 -0.41 17.72 1.24
N SER A 181 -1.33 17.24 0.40
CA SER A 181 -1.89 17.99 -0.73
C SER A 181 -2.57 19.29 -0.30
N LYS A 182 -3.36 19.25 0.79
CA LYS A 182 -3.99 20.45 1.37
C LYS A 182 -2.96 21.45 1.88
N ILE A 183 -1.95 20.99 2.63
CA ILE A 183 -0.86 21.84 3.13
C ILE A 183 -0.10 22.45 1.96
N CYS A 184 0.23 21.64 0.95
CA CYS A 184 0.88 22.09 -0.26
C CYS A 184 0.05 23.19 -0.94
N SER A 185 -1.27 23.02 -1.03
CA SER A 185 -2.18 23.98 -1.68
C SER A 185 -2.34 25.29 -0.90
N ASN A 186 -2.45 25.22 0.43
CA ASN A 186 -2.82 26.36 1.27
C ASN A 186 -1.62 27.09 1.89
N GLY A 187 -0.43 26.49 1.89
CA GLY A 187 0.81 27.09 2.40
C GLY A 187 1.00 26.97 3.91
N SER A 188 -0.02 26.54 4.67
CA SER A 188 0.10 26.22 6.09
C SER A 188 -0.96 25.21 6.52
N CYS A 189 -0.78 24.65 7.71
CA CYS A 189 -1.87 24.11 8.48
C CYS A 189 -2.05 24.93 9.77
N SER A 190 -3.21 25.56 9.95
CA SER A 190 -3.60 26.22 11.20
C SER A 190 -4.39 25.34 12.17
N ASP A 191 -4.99 24.21 11.72
CA ASP A 191 -6.07 23.52 12.47
C ASP A 191 -5.99 21.98 12.45
N HIS A 192 -4.80 21.36 12.46
CA HIS A 192 -4.71 19.90 12.50
C HIS A 192 -4.80 19.35 13.93
N LYS A 193 -5.75 18.43 14.13
CA LYS A 193 -5.83 17.60 15.33
C LYS A 193 -4.58 16.72 15.44
N PRO A 194 -4.14 16.36 16.66
CA PRO A 194 -3.09 15.37 16.85
C PRO A 194 -3.39 14.09 16.07
N LEU A 195 -2.34 13.45 15.54
CA LEU A 195 -2.48 12.17 14.87
C LEU A 195 -2.99 11.14 15.88
N VAL A 196 -4.20 10.63 15.64
CA VAL A 196 -4.74 9.52 16.40
C VAL A 196 -4.02 8.27 15.95
N LEU A 197 -3.04 7.84 16.74
CA LEU A 197 -2.46 6.51 16.55
C LEU A 197 -3.49 5.46 16.92
N LYS A 198 -3.28 4.24 16.40
CA LYS A 198 -4.05 3.10 16.87
C LYS A 198 -3.72 2.75 18.32
N GLY A 199 -4.23 3.55 19.27
CA GLY A 199 -3.93 3.49 20.70
C GLY A 199 -3.93 2.05 21.19
N TRP A 200 -2.74 1.46 21.35
CA TRP A 200 -2.43 0.03 21.36
C TRP A 200 -3.60 -0.92 21.78
N PHE A 201 -4.57 -1.11 20.87
CA PHE A 201 -5.96 -1.47 21.17
C PHE A 201 -6.23 -2.93 21.52
N LEU A 202 -5.20 -3.74 21.70
CA LEU A 202 -5.40 -5.15 22.05
C LEU A 202 -5.07 -5.29 23.52
N ASP A 203 -6.09 -5.04 24.36
CA ASP A 203 -6.03 -5.34 25.79
C ASP A 203 -5.48 -6.75 25.99
N GLY A 204 -4.48 -6.89 26.86
CA GLY A 204 -3.81 -8.17 27.13
C GLY A 204 -2.66 -8.53 26.18
N ILE A 205 -2.16 -7.60 25.35
CA ILE A 205 -0.88 -7.77 24.66
C ILE A 205 0.22 -7.03 25.42
N ASP A 206 1.22 -7.78 25.85
CA ASP A 206 2.46 -7.22 26.39
C ASP A 206 3.34 -6.71 25.25
N TYR A 207 3.78 -5.45 25.37
CA TYR A 207 4.68 -4.80 24.42
C TYR A 207 6.06 -4.56 25.06
N PRO A 208 7.15 -4.64 24.28
CA PRO A 208 7.19 -5.02 22.87
C PRO A 208 6.81 -6.50 22.66
N ILE A 209 6.43 -6.88 21.44
CA ILE A 209 6.21 -8.29 21.10
C ILE A 209 7.57 -8.95 20.86
N HIS A 210 7.81 -10.07 21.55
CA HIS A 210 9.03 -10.86 21.45
C HIS A 210 8.84 -11.98 20.41
N ILE A 211 9.57 -11.90 19.30
CA ILE A 211 9.54 -12.90 18.21
C ILE A 211 10.77 -13.79 18.36
N PRO A 212 10.66 -15.13 18.37
CA PRO A 212 11.83 -16.00 18.41
C PRO A 212 12.82 -15.65 17.29
N VAL A 213 14.13 -15.59 17.60
CA VAL A 213 15.17 -15.25 16.61
C VAL A 213 15.06 -16.13 15.36
N SER A 214 14.80 -17.42 15.56
CA SER A 214 14.67 -18.42 14.50
C SER A 214 13.52 -18.14 13.52
N GLU A 215 12.44 -17.47 13.96
CA GLU A 215 11.35 -17.05 13.08
C GLU A 215 11.73 -15.85 12.21
N THR A 216 12.71 -15.05 12.64
CA THR A 216 13.21 -13.92 11.86
C THR A 216 14.33 -14.27 10.88
N GLU A 217 15.04 -15.35 11.15
CA GLU A 217 16.08 -15.90 10.28
C GLU A 217 15.52 -16.86 9.23
N ARG A 218 14.42 -17.55 9.55
CA ARG A 218 13.62 -18.25 8.56
C ARG A 218 12.97 -17.19 7.69
N SER A 219 13.43 -17.06 6.44
CA SER A 219 12.57 -16.45 5.42
C SER A 219 11.22 -17.17 5.51
N PRO A 220 10.08 -16.44 5.57
CA PRO A 220 8.79 -17.09 5.67
C PRO A 220 8.69 -18.14 4.57
N PRO A 221 8.02 -19.29 4.82
CA PRO A 221 7.76 -20.23 3.74
C PRO A 221 7.16 -19.39 2.61
N PRO A 222 7.74 -19.46 1.41
CA PRO A 222 7.35 -18.58 0.33
C PRO A 222 5.83 -18.69 0.23
N ILE A 223 5.10 -17.56 0.22
CA ILE A 223 3.66 -17.55 -0.05
C ILE A 223 3.50 -18.03 -1.49
N ARG A 224 3.64 -19.34 -1.74
CA ARG A 224 4.07 -19.92 -3.02
C ARG A 224 4.73 -18.85 -3.89
N GLU A 225 5.91 -18.36 -3.49
CA GLU A 225 6.81 -17.77 -4.47
C GLU A 225 6.88 -18.83 -5.54
N ILE A 226 6.30 -18.52 -6.68
CA ILE A 226 6.56 -19.26 -7.89
C ILE A 226 7.99 -18.82 -8.25
N SER A 227 8.95 -19.26 -7.44
CA SER A 227 10.37 -18.92 -7.50
C SER A 227 11.05 -19.52 -8.74
N SER A 228 10.25 -20.14 -9.61
CA SER A 228 10.61 -20.65 -10.92
C SER A 228 9.91 -19.95 -12.09
N VAL A 229 9.12 -18.88 -11.91
CA VAL A 229 8.63 -18.09 -13.07
C VAL A 229 9.64 -17.03 -13.44
N PRO A 230 10.29 -17.13 -14.61
CA PRO A 230 11.14 -16.07 -15.11
C PRO A 230 10.25 -14.86 -15.43
N PHE A 231 10.53 -13.71 -14.80
CA PHE A 231 10.00 -12.38 -15.11
C PHE A 231 8.47 -12.29 -15.26
N THR A 232 7.78 -11.99 -14.16
CA THR A 232 6.40 -11.50 -14.24
C THR A 232 6.39 -10.17 -15.00
N LYS A 233 5.57 -10.09 -16.05
CA LYS A 233 5.37 -8.84 -16.80
C LYS A 233 4.17 -8.10 -16.22
N GLU A 234 4.38 -6.85 -15.83
CA GLU A 234 3.31 -6.00 -15.35
C GLU A 234 2.41 -5.54 -16.51
N ARG A 235 1.09 -5.56 -16.27
CA ARG A 235 0.08 -5.08 -17.21
C ARG A 235 -1.02 -4.29 -16.53
N VAL A 236 -1.47 -3.24 -17.20
CA VAL A 236 -2.61 -2.41 -16.80
C VAL A 236 -3.82 -2.75 -17.67
N PHE A 237 -4.91 -3.17 -17.01
CA PHE A 237 -6.17 -3.47 -17.68
C PHE A 237 -7.18 -2.35 -17.43
N HIS A 238 -7.62 -1.67 -18.49
CA HIS A 238 -8.62 -0.61 -18.40
C HIS A 238 -10.03 -1.17 -18.56
N PHE A 239 -10.82 -1.09 -17.48
CA PHE A 239 -12.24 -1.40 -17.50
C PHE A 239 -13.05 -0.11 -17.66
N THR A 240 -13.70 0.06 -18.82
CA THR A 240 -14.57 1.21 -19.07
C THR A 240 -15.82 1.15 -18.17
N LYS A 241 -16.46 2.29 -17.91
CA LYS A 241 -17.74 2.36 -17.19
C LYS A 241 -18.79 1.41 -17.78
N LYS A 242 -18.86 1.32 -19.11
CA LYS A 242 -19.76 0.41 -19.82
C LYS A 242 -19.46 -1.07 -19.51
N HIS A 243 -18.19 -1.48 -19.57
CA HIS A 243 -17.79 -2.85 -19.24
C HIS A 243 -18.06 -3.18 -17.77
N ILE A 244 -17.77 -2.25 -16.86
CA ILE A 244 -18.02 -2.42 -15.42
C ILE A 244 -19.53 -2.60 -15.15
N SER A 245 -20.38 -1.75 -15.74
CA SER A 245 -21.84 -1.87 -15.61
C SER A 245 -22.36 -3.18 -16.18
N ALA A 246 -21.87 -3.61 -17.34
CA ALA A 246 -22.25 -4.88 -17.95
C ALA A 246 -21.82 -6.09 -17.10
N LEU A 247 -20.60 -6.07 -16.53
CA LEU A 247 -20.12 -7.11 -15.62
C LEU A 247 -20.99 -7.21 -14.37
N LYS A 248 -21.33 -6.09 -13.74
CA LYS A 248 -22.21 -6.06 -12.57
C LYS A 248 -23.60 -6.60 -12.89
N ALA A 249 -24.18 -6.17 -14.01
CA ALA A 249 -25.51 -6.64 -14.44
C ALA A 249 -25.50 -8.15 -14.70
N LYS A 250 -24.49 -8.65 -15.43
CA LYS A 250 -24.32 -10.08 -15.69
C LYS A 250 -24.16 -10.89 -14.40
N ALA A 251 -23.31 -10.44 -13.47
CA ALA A 251 -23.08 -11.12 -12.21
C ALA A 251 -24.38 -11.24 -11.38
N ASN A 252 -25.19 -10.17 -11.31
CA ASN A 252 -26.47 -10.19 -10.60
C ASN A 252 -27.55 -11.01 -11.33
N TYR A 253 -27.53 -11.06 -12.67
CA TYR A 253 -28.46 -11.91 -13.42
C TYR A 253 -28.19 -13.41 -13.19
N GLU A 254 -26.92 -13.81 -13.08
CA GLU A 254 -26.51 -15.21 -12.87
C GLU A 254 -26.83 -15.74 -11.46
N ILE A 255 -26.90 -14.87 -10.45
CA ILE A 255 -27.26 -15.29 -9.09
C ILE A 255 -28.79 -15.18 -8.90
N SER A 256 -29.50 -16.28 -9.13
CA SER A 256 -30.98 -16.35 -9.16
C SER A 256 -31.70 -16.13 -7.80
N SER A 257 -31.09 -15.42 -6.85
CA SER A 257 -31.64 -15.14 -5.52
C SER A 257 -31.89 -13.64 -5.34
N SER A 258 -33.12 -13.26 -4.96
CA SER A 258 -33.54 -11.88 -4.71
C SER A 258 -32.80 -11.20 -3.55
N ASP A 259 -32.17 -11.98 -2.68
CA ASP A 259 -31.70 -11.51 -1.37
C ASP A 259 -30.19 -11.19 -1.37
N GLN A 260 -29.49 -11.43 -2.49
CA GLN A 260 -28.06 -11.18 -2.63
C GLN A 260 -27.79 -10.24 -3.80
N ASN A 261 -27.14 -9.11 -3.54
CA ASN A 261 -26.77 -8.12 -4.54
C ASN A 261 -25.25 -8.03 -4.65
N ILE A 262 -24.71 -8.43 -5.81
CA ILE A 262 -23.28 -8.35 -6.10
C ILE A 262 -22.90 -6.89 -6.39
N SER A 263 -21.96 -6.38 -5.60
CA SER A 263 -21.39 -5.05 -5.79
C SER A 263 -20.52 -4.98 -7.05
N THR A 264 -20.26 -3.77 -7.54
CA THR A 264 -19.35 -3.54 -8.67
C THR A 264 -17.97 -4.14 -8.42
N PHE A 265 -17.43 -3.94 -7.21
CA PHE A 265 -16.13 -4.46 -6.81
C PHE A 265 -16.09 -5.99 -6.84
N GLN A 266 -17.10 -6.65 -6.27
CA GLN A 266 -17.21 -8.11 -6.29
C GLN A 266 -17.35 -8.67 -7.71
N ALA A 267 -18.14 -8.02 -8.58
CA ALA A 267 -18.29 -8.45 -9.97
C ALA A 267 -16.96 -8.36 -10.75
N VAL A 268 -16.22 -7.26 -10.59
CA VAL A 268 -14.92 -7.06 -11.25
C VAL A 268 -13.89 -8.05 -10.70
N LEU A 269 -13.80 -8.23 -9.38
CA LEU A 269 -12.89 -9.22 -8.80
C LEU A 269 -13.25 -10.65 -9.19
N GLY A 270 -14.53 -11.01 -9.20
CA GLY A 270 -15.00 -12.31 -9.68
C GLY A 270 -14.59 -12.54 -11.13
N HIS A 271 -14.70 -11.53 -11.99
CA HIS A 271 -14.24 -11.60 -13.37
C HIS A 271 -12.72 -11.79 -13.49
N LEU A 272 -11.94 -11.04 -12.71
CA LEU A 272 -10.48 -11.18 -12.68
C LEU A 272 -10.05 -12.55 -12.17
N TRP A 273 -10.65 -13.03 -11.08
CA TRP A 273 -10.32 -14.33 -10.49
C TRP A 273 -10.57 -15.48 -11.46
N ARG A 274 -11.72 -15.46 -12.16
CA ARG A 274 -12.02 -16.42 -13.24
C ARG A 274 -11.03 -16.32 -14.40
N SER A 275 -10.63 -15.10 -14.77
CA SER A 275 -9.66 -14.89 -15.86
C SER A 275 -8.28 -15.44 -15.48
N ILE A 276 -7.83 -15.21 -14.23
CA ILE A 276 -6.59 -15.77 -13.72
C ILE A 276 -6.66 -17.30 -13.70
N ALA A 277 -7.75 -17.88 -13.17
CA ALA A 277 -7.95 -19.34 -13.15
C ALA A 277 -7.93 -19.95 -14.56
N LYS A 278 -8.52 -19.27 -15.55
CA LYS A 278 -8.50 -19.72 -16.96
C LYS A 278 -7.10 -19.74 -17.57
N HIS A 279 -6.20 -18.90 -17.09
CA HIS A 279 -4.86 -18.73 -17.66
C HIS A 279 -3.74 -19.22 -16.73
N SER A 280 -4.07 -19.85 -15.60
CA SER A 280 -3.09 -20.28 -14.59
C SER A 280 -2.32 -21.55 -14.94
N ARG A 281 -2.81 -22.34 -15.90
CA ARG A 281 -2.30 -23.70 -16.24
C ARG A 281 -2.36 -24.71 -15.09
N LEU A 282 -3.17 -24.42 -14.07
CA LEU A 282 -3.45 -25.34 -12.97
C LEU A 282 -4.51 -26.36 -13.40
N ASP A 283 -4.48 -27.54 -12.78
CA ASP A 283 -5.48 -28.57 -13.02
C ASP A 283 -6.85 -28.15 -12.47
N ARG A 284 -7.93 -28.75 -12.96
CA ARG A 284 -9.30 -28.34 -12.62
C ARG A 284 -9.62 -28.55 -11.14
N GLU A 285 -8.97 -29.52 -10.54
CA GLU A 285 -9.10 -29.96 -9.15
C GLU A 285 -8.29 -29.08 -8.20
N GLU A 286 -7.34 -28.28 -8.71
CA GLU A 286 -6.52 -27.40 -7.88
C GLU A 286 -7.33 -26.23 -7.32
N GLU A 287 -7.07 -25.90 -6.06
CA GLU A 287 -7.63 -24.73 -5.40
C GLU A 287 -6.85 -23.46 -5.76
N ILE A 288 -7.58 -22.40 -6.04
CA ILE A 288 -7.05 -21.04 -6.19
C ILE A 288 -7.76 -20.12 -5.20
N GLN A 289 -7.02 -19.16 -4.64
CA GLN A 289 -7.54 -18.23 -3.64
C GLN A 289 -7.66 -16.81 -4.21
N CYS A 290 -8.79 -16.15 -3.97
CA CYS A 290 -8.94 -14.71 -4.09
C CYS A 290 -8.81 -14.09 -2.69
N ARG A 291 -7.78 -13.26 -2.51
CA ARG A 291 -7.50 -12.58 -1.24
C ARG A 291 -7.84 -11.11 -1.35
N VAL A 292 -8.66 -10.60 -0.44
CA VAL A 292 -9.14 -9.22 -0.43
C VAL A 292 -8.88 -8.63 0.95
N THR A 293 -8.21 -7.48 0.98
CA THR A 293 -8.02 -6.70 2.21
C THR A 293 -9.18 -5.72 2.40
N ALA A 294 -9.66 -5.57 3.62
CA ALA A 294 -10.68 -4.60 3.98
C ALA A 294 -10.26 -3.76 5.18
N ASP A 295 -10.65 -2.48 5.17
CA ASP A 295 -10.51 -1.59 6.32
C ASP A 295 -11.43 -2.03 7.46
N PHE A 296 -10.85 -2.22 8.63
CA PHE A 296 -11.52 -2.74 9.81
C PHE A 296 -11.80 -1.68 10.87
N ARG A 297 -11.37 -0.42 10.70
CA ARG A 297 -11.60 0.66 11.69
C ARG A 297 -13.05 0.73 12.17
N GLN A 298 -13.99 0.77 11.23
CA GLN A 298 -15.44 0.87 11.52
C GLN A 298 -16.11 -0.48 11.83
N ARG A 299 -15.36 -1.58 11.77
CA ARG A 299 -15.85 -2.96 11.97
C ARG A 299 -15.39 -3.58 13.29
N LEU A 300 -14.46 -2.92 13.99
CA LEU A 300 -14.04 -3.29 15.33
C LEU A 300 -15.11 -2.90 16.36
N ASN A 301 -15.09 -3.59 17.50
CA ASN A 301 -15.90 -3.25 18.67
C ASN A 301 -14.98 -3.10 19.89
N PRO A 302 -14.74 -1.88 20.40
CA PRO A 302 -15.29 -0.60 19.91
C PRO A 302 -14.74 -0.20 18.53
N ARG A 303 -15.49 0.66 17.82
CA ARG A 303 -15.03 1.23 16.54
C ARG A 303 -13.85 2.16 16.77
N LEU A 304 -12.91 2.16 15.83
CA LEU A 304 -11.82 3.13 15.83
C LEU A 304 -12.25 4.43 15.14
N GLU A 305 -11.57 5.53 15.48
CA GLU A 305 -11.71 6.78 14.74
C GLU A 305 -11.34 6.58 13.27
N GLU A 306 -12.10 7.22 12.36
CA GLU A 306 -11.87 7.10 10.91
C GLU A 306 -10.47 7.60 10.49
N GLY A 307 -9.93 8.59 11.22
CA GLY A 307 -8.58 9.12 11.03
C GLY A 307 -7.46 8.33 11.72
N CYS A 308 -7.77 7.21 12.35
CA CYS A 308 -6.80 6.40 13.09
C CYS A 308 -5.67 5.89 12.18
N PHE A 309 -4.43 6.19 12.54
CA PHE A 309 -3.24 5.90 11.76
C PHE A 309 -2.60 4.56 12.14
N GLY A 310 -2.17 3.81 11.13
CA GLY A 310 -1.50 2.51 11.25
C GLY A 310 -2.23 1.42 10.47
N ASN A 311 -1.75 0.17 10.53
CA ASN A 311 -2.46 -0.94 9.87
C ASN A 311 -3.68 -1.38 10.71
N VAL A 312 -4.87 -1.27 10.11
CA VAL A 312 -6.13 -1.80 10.63
C VAL A 312 -6.88 -2.48 9.49
N VAL A 313 -6.28 -3.54 8.97
CA VAL A 313 -6.81 -4.32 7.84
C VAL A 313 -7.07 -5.75 8.24
N HIS A 314 -8.05 -6.36 7.58
CA HIS A 314 -8.27 -7.80 7.65
C HIS A 314 -8.21 -8.39 6.25
N LEU A 315 -7.62 -9.58 6.16
CA LEU A 315 -7.53 -10.36 4.94
C LEU A 315 -8.68 -11.36 4.88
N GLY A 316 -9.57 -11.17 3.91
CA GLY A 316 -10.59 -12.15 3.57
C GLY A 316 -10.10 -13.01 2.43
N ILE A 317 -10.38 -14.30 2.54
CA ILE A 317 -9.97 -15.32 1.59
C ILE A 317 -11.24 -15.98 1.07
N ALA A 318 -11.36 -16.07 -0.25
CA ALA A 318 -12.31 -16.92 -0.95
C ALA A 318 -11.51 -18.00 -1.69
N THR A 319 -11.91 -19.25 -1.52
CA THR A 319 -11.25 -20.42 -2.14
C THR A 319 -12.26 -21.12 -3.04
N ALA A 320 -11.80 -21.54 -4.22
CA ALA A 320 -12.57 -22.35 -5.15
C ALA A 320 -11.62 -23.19 -5.99
N THR A 321 -12.14 -24.29 -6.56
CA THR A 321 -11.40 -25.05 -7.57
C THR A 321 -11.36 -24.28 -8.89
N VAL A 322 -10.34 -24.54 -9.70
CA VAL A 322 -10.24 -23.98 -11.07
C VAL A 322 -11.47 -24.40 -11.89
N GLY A 323 -11.90 -25.66 -11.78
CA GLY A 323 -13.10 -26.17 -12.47
C GLY A 323 -14.35 -25.37 -12.15
N ASP A 324 -14.65 -25.13 -10.86
CA ASP A 324 -15.82 -24.35 -10.46
C ASP A 324 -15.80 -22.92 -11.00
N LEU A 325 -14.63 -22.27 -10.98
CA LEU A 325 -14.48 -20.91 -11.51
C LEU A 325 -14.72 -20.85 -13.02
N LEU A 326 -14.32 -21.88 -13.76
CA LEU A 326 -14.55 -21.92 -15.20
C LEU A 326 -16.03 -22.16 -15.53
N ASP A 327 -16.69 -23.05 -14.80
CA ASP A 327 -18.00 -23.56 -15.18
C ASP A 327 -19.17 -22.73 -14.65
N ARG A 328 -19.05 -22.10 -13.48
CA ARG A 328 -20.20 -21.52 -12.74
C ARG A 328 -20.48 -20.04 -12.98
N GLY A 329 -19.78 -19.41 -13.91
CA GLY A 329 -20.02 -18.00 -14.27
C GLY A 329 -19.45 -16.97 -13.28
N VAL A 330 -19.60 -15.69 -13.62
CA VAL A 330 -19.04 -14.56 -12.86
C VAL A 330 -19.84 -14.24 -11.60
N GLY A 331 -21.16 -14.43 -11.63
CA GLY A 331 -22.03 -14.25 -10.48
C GLY A 331 -21.66 -15.18 -9.33
N TRP A 332 -21.46 -16.47 -9.62
CA TRP A 332 -21.06 -17.45 -8.62
C TRP A 332 -19.68 -17.14 -8.01
N ALA A 333 -18.70 -16.76 -8.84
CA ALA A 333 -17.36 -16.39 -8.36
C ALA A 333 -17.40 -15.14 -7.48
N ALA A 334 -18.14 -14.10 -7.89
CA ALA A 334 -18.35 -12.89 -7.11
C ALA A 334 -19.06 -13.19 -5.78
N LEU A 335 -19.99 -14.15 -5.78
CA LEU A 335 -20.67 -14.60 -4.58
C LEU A 335 -19.72 -15.32 -3.59
N GLN A 336 -18.77 -16.13 -4.06
CA GLN A 336 -17.79 -16.72 -3.15
C GLN A 336 -16.94 -15.66 -2.44
N ILE A 337 -16.64 -14.55 -3.15
CA ILE A 337 -15.94 -13.40 -2.55
C ILE A 337 -16.81 -12.73 -1.48
N SER A 338 -18.12 -12.61 -1.71
CA SER A 338 -19.04 -11.95 -0.78
C SER A 338 -19.35 -12.78 0.47
N LYS A 339 -19.14 -14.11 0.44
CA LYS A 339 -19.42 -15.00 1.56
C LYS A 339 -18.49 -14.81 2.77
N ASN A 340 -17.38 -14.07 2.64
CA ASN A 340 -16.51 -13.82 3.79
C ASN A 340 -17.23 -12.88 4.78
N PRO A 341 -17.72 -13.39 5.93
CA PRO A 341 -18.62 -12.65 6.81
C PRO A 341 -17.92 -11.45 7.44
N LYS A 342 -16.60 -11.57 7.68
CA LYS A 342 -15.81 -10.51 8.30
C LYS A 342 -15.64 -9.31 7.37
N ILE A 343 -15.64 -9.50 6.04
CA ILE A 343 -15.54 -8.41 5.06
C ILE A 343 -16.89 -7.87 4.60
N TRP A 344 -17.94 -8.67 4.54
CA TRP A 344 -19.17 -8.24 3.83
C TRP A 344 -20.45 -8.25 4.67
N LEU A 345 -20.46 -8.83 5.88
CA LEU A 345 -21.69 -9.03 6.67
C LEU A 345 -21.92 -8.06 7.83
N TRP A 346 -21.31 -6.87 7.80
CA TRP A 346 -21.62 -5.81 8.76
C TRP A 346 -22.07 -4.58 7.98
N LYS A 347 -23.39 -4.46 7.79
CA LYS A 347 -24.07 -3.24 7.34
C LYS A 347 -24.59 -2.49 8.55
#